data_AF-A0A366BTE5-F1
#
_entry.id   AF-A0A366BTE5-F1
#
_cell.length_a   1.000
_cell.length_b   1.000
_cell.length_c   1.000
_cell.angle_alpha   90.00
_cell.angle_beta   90.00
_cell.angle_gamma   90.00
#
_symmetry.space_group_name_H-M   'P 1'
#
loop_
_entity.id
_entity.type
_entity.pdbx_description
1 polymer ?
#
loop_
_entity_poly.entity_id
_entity_poly.type
_entity_poly.pdbx_seq_one_letter_code
_entity_poly.pdbx_strand_id
1 'polypeptide(L)' 'LAWAVGNVHRDEDAAENIKPNKARSKGRIDPAVAAIMALGRAEAEAGKRKARDVATV' A
#
# COMPACT_ATOMS: atom_id res chain seq x y z
N LEU A 1 -5.62 15.08 9.23
CA LEU A 1 -4.80 13.89 8.86
C LEU A 1 -4.31 13.09 10.06
N ALA A 2 -3.93 13.72 11.18
CA ALA A 2 -3.38 13.04 12.37
C ALA A 2 -4.19 11.80 12.82
N TRP A 3 -5.54 11.90 12.79
CA TRP A 3 -6.40 10.75 13.11
C TRP A 3 -6.19 9.55 12.18
N ALA A 4 -6.17 9.76 10.87
CA ALA A 4 -5.99 8.68 9.89
C ALA A 4 -4.60 8.06 10.02
N VAL A 5 -3.56 8.90 10.11
CA VAL A 5 -2.18 8.46 10.28
C VAL A 5 -2.01 7.63 11.57
N GLY A 6 -2.58 8.08 12.70
CA GLY A 6 -2.56 7.34 13.96
C GLY A 6 -3.48 6.12 14.00
N ASN A 7 -4.26 5.87 12.95
CA ASN A 7 -5.09 4.68 12.81
C ASN A 7 -4.44 3.61 11.92
N VAL A 8 -3.42 3.97 11.13
CA VAL A 8 -2.65 3.05 10.30
C VAL A 8 -1.92 2.04 11.19
N HIS A 9 -1.99 0.77 10.80
CA HIS A 9 -1.39 -0.35 11.50
C HIS A 9 -0.80 -1.34 10.48
N ARG A 10 0.30 -1.98 10.88
CA ARG A 10 0.92 -3.08 10.12
C ARG A 10 0.16 -4.36 10.45
N ASP A 11 -0.49 -4.94 9.46
CA ASP A 11 -1.21 -6.21 9.59
C ASP A 11 -0.42 -7.32 8.88
N GLU A 12 -0.37 -8.50 9.48
CA GLU A 12 0.35 -9.66 8.95
C GLU A 12 -0.61 -10.84 8.89
N ASP A 13 -0.70 -11.47 7.71
CA ASP A 13 -1.54 -12.66 7.55
C ASP A 13 -0.78 -13.96 7.86
N ALA A 14 -1.50 -15.09 7.85
CA ALA A 14 -0.93 -16.40 8.13
C ALA A 14 0.13 -16.87 7.12
N ALA A 15 0.26 -16.19 5.98
CA ALA A 15 1.29 -16.43 4.99
C ALA A 15 2.43 -15.40 5.09
N GLU A 16 2.55 -14.72 6.24
CA GLU A 16 3.59 -13.75 6.56
C GLU A 16 3.60 -12.51 5.63
N ASN A 17 2.50 -12.25 4.90
CA ASN A 17 2.41 -11.05 4.08
C ASN A 17 2.10 -9.85 4.96
N ILE A 18 2.94 -8.83 4.85
CA ILE A 18 2.77 -7.56 5.53
C ILE A 18 1.91 -6.64 4.67
N LYS A 19 0.80 -6.14 5.23
CA LYS A 19 -0.09 -5.21 4.54
C LYS A 19 -0.44 -3.99 5.41
N PRO A 20 -0.56 -2.79 4.83
CA PRO A 20 -1.09 -1.64 5.56
C PRO A 20 -2.59 -1.85 5.83
N ASN A 21 -3.01 -1.63 7.07
CA ASN A 21 -4.40 -1.73 7.48
C ASN A 21 -4.74 -0.63 8.50
N LYS A 22 -5.97 -0.62 9.00
CA LYS A 22 -6.46 0.28 10.05
C LYS A 22 -6.80 -0.51 11.32
N ALA A 23 -6.38 -0.01 12.48
CA ALA A 23 -6.66 -0.65 13.76
C ALA A 23 -8.13 -0.48 14.21
N ARG A 24 -8.76 0.65 13.83
CA ARG A 24 -10.12 1.04 14.25
C ARG A 24 -10.97 1.44 13.04
N SER A 25 -12.26 1.71 13.27
CA SER A 25 -13.24 2.09 12.23
C SER A 25 -13.39 1.06 11.12
N LYS A 26 -13.59 -0.21 11.51
CA LYS A 26 -13.91 -1.31 10.58
C LYS A 26 -15.14 -0.93 9.72
N GLY A 27 -15.14 -1.35 8.46
CA GLY A 27 -16.20 -1.03 7.50
C GLY A 27 -16.11 0.35 6.82
N ARG A 28 -15.11 1.19 7.15
CA ARG A 28 -14.88 2.50 6.47
C ARG A 28 -13.53 2.56 5.75
N ILE A 29 -13.40 3.43 4.75
CA ILE A 29 -12.10 3.68 4.09
C ILE A 29 -11.25 4.58 4.98
N ASP A 30 -9.97 4.23 5.15
CA ASP A 30 -8.97 5.08 5.79
C ASP A 30 -8.11 5.75 4.71
N PRO A 31 -8.05 7.09 4.65
CA PRO A 31 -7.36 7.79 3.58
C PRO A 31 -5.85 7.61 3.61
N ALA A 32 -5.24 7.36 4.79
CA ALA A 32 -3.81 7.12 4.88
C ALA A 32 -3.45 5.72 4.36
N VAL A 33 -4.24 4.69 4.72
CA VAL A 33 -4.10 3.35 4.14
C VAL A 33 -4.28 3.39 2.62
N ALA A 34 -5.29 4.11 2.13
CA ALA A 34 -5.54 4.24 0.69
C ALA A 34 -4.37 4.91 -0.05
N ALA A 35 -3.78 5.97 0.51
CA ALA A 35 -2.62 6.64 -0.06
C ALA A 35 -1.39 5.71 -0.13
N ILE A 36 -1.12 4.93 0.93
CA ILE A 36 -0.02 3.95 0.94
C ILE A 36 -0.22 2.90 -0.17
N MET A 37 -1.45 2.37 -0.31
CA MET A 37 -1.76 1.40 -1.36
C MET A 37 -1.61 2.00 -2.76
N ALA A 38 -2.06 3.24 -2.96
CA ALA A 38 -1.93 3.95 -4.23
C ALA A 38 -0.45 4.15 -4.62
N LEU A 39 0.38 4.57 -3.66
CA LEU A 39 1.82 4.72 -3.87
C LEU A 39 2.49 3.40 -4.23
N GLY A 40 2.20 2.32 -3.48
CA GLY A 40 2.76 1.00 -3.77
C GLY A 40 2.38 0.48 -5.17
N ARG A 41 1.17 0.80 -5.67
CA ARG A 41 0.78 0.51 -7.06
C ARG A 41 1.60 1.33 -8.06
N ALA A 42 1.80 2.62 -7.82
CA ALA A 42 2.58 3.48 -8.69
C ALA A 42 4.04 3.00 -8.80
N GLU A 43 4.67 2.63 -7.68
CA GLU A 43 6.04 2.10 -7.67
C GLU A 43 6.15 0.76 -8.42
N ALA A 44 5.20 -0.16 -8.21
CA ALA A 44 5.17 -1.43 -8.91
C ALA A 44 5.06 -1.26 -10.43
N GLU A 45 4.21 -0.33 -10.90
CA GLU A 45 4.10 -0.02 -12.33
C GLU A 45 5.35 0.66 -12.89
N ALA A 46 5.97 1.58 -12.14
CA ALA A 46 7.23 2.19 -12.53
C ALA A 46 8.35 1.14 -12.69
N GLY A 47 8.42 0.15 -11.79
CA GLY A 47 9.34 -0.99 -11.91
C GLY A 47 9.12 -1.82 -13.17
N LYS A 48 7.85 -2.14 -13.49
CA LYS A 48 7.49 -2.87 -14.73
C LYS A 48 7.88 -2.10 -15.98
N ARG A 49 7.66 -0.78 -16.01
CA ARG A 49 8.05 0.06 -17.14
C ARG A 49 9.55 -0.01 -17.40
N LYS A 50 10.36 0.18 -16.35
CA LYS A 50 11.83 0.07 -16.46
C LYS A 50 12.27 -1.30 -16.99
N ALA A 51 11.66 -2.38 -16.50
CA ALA A 51 11.98 -3.73 -16.96
C ALA A 51 11.66 -3.96 -18.45
N ARG A 52 10.54 -3.39 -18.93
CA ARG A 52 10.17 -3.44 -20.35
C ARG A 52 11.16 -2.67 -21.22
N ASP A 53 11.53 -1.46 -20.81
CA ASP A 53 12.47 -0.62 -21.57
C ASP A 53 13.81 -1.33 -21.77
N VAL A 54 14.32 -2.05 -20.75
CA VAL A 54 15.55 -2.87 -20.86
C VAL A 54 15.38 -4.05 -21.82
N ALA A 55 14.23 -4.72 -21.80
CA ALA A 55 13.99 -5.89 -22.66
C ALA A 55 13.85 -5.55 -24.16
N THR A 56 13.60 -4.27 -24.48
CA THR A 56 13.47 -3.77 -25.86
C THR A 56 14.77 -3.20 -26.45
N VAL A 57 15.89 -3.23 -25.71
CA VAL A 57 17.22 -2.76 -26.15
C VAL A 57 18.07 -3.92 -26.64
#